data_AF-A0A933E2N6-F1
#
_entry.id   AF-A0A933E2N6-F1
#
_cell.length_a   1.000
_cell.length_b   1.000
_cell.length_c   1.000
_cell.angle_alpha   90.00
_cell.angle_beta   90.00
_cell.angle_gamma   90.00
#
_symmetry.space_group_name_H-M   'P 1'
#
loop_
_entity.id
_entity.type
_entity.pdbx_description
1 polymer ?
#
loop_
_entity_poly.entity_id
_entity_poly.type
_entity_poly.pdbx_seq_one_letter_code
_entity_poly.pdbx_strand_id
1 'polypeptide(L)' 'MKKVRKQFILDPVKIRRARKILGVSTDTDAVNGALDLLLGNAEIVQFHQQFFECIQLKDMDQSKFRE' A
#
# COMPACT_ATOMS: atom_id res chain seq x y z
N MET A 1 1.78 14.42 14.17
CA MET A 1 2.84 14.02 13.22
C MET A 1 3.59 15.27 12.74
N LYS A 2 4.93 15.22 12.65
CA LYS A 2 5.73 16.38 12.22
C LYS A 2 5.60 16.55 10.71
N LYS A 3 5.01 17.66 10.25
CA LYS A 3 4.90 17.98 8.81
C LYS A 3 6.24 18.52 8.30
N VAL A 4 6.64 18.09 7.11
CA VAL A 4 7.82 18.60 6.41
C VAL A 4 7.41 19.30 5.12
N ARG A 5 8.00 20.46 4.84
CA ARG A 5 7.81 21.16 3.57
C ARG A 5 8.88 20.69 2.58
N LYS A 6 8.44 20.18 1.44
CA LYS A 6 9.30 19.80 0.32
C LYS A 6 8.81 20.50 -0.93
N GLN A 7 9.71 20.78 -1.86
CA GLN A 7 9.39 21.37 -3.16
C GLN A 7 9.72 20.34 -4.23
N PHE A 8 8.74 20.05 -5.08
CA PHE A 8 8.85 19.06 -6.14
C PHE A 8 8.33 19.66 -7.44
N ILE A 9 8.89 19.22 -8.56
CA ILE A 9 8.35 19.48 -9.89
C ILE A 9 7.51 18.25 -10.24
N LEU A 10 6.19 18.42 -10.33
CA LEU A 10 5.24 17.35 -10.60
C LEU A 10 4.43 17.68 -11.84
N ASP A 11 4.02 16.63 -12.56
CA ASP A 11 3.14 16.76 -13.71
C ASP A 11 1.75 17.24 -13.27
N PRO A 12 1.30 18.43 -13.69
CA PRO A 12 0.02 19.00 -13.26
C PRO A 12 -1.18 18.14 -13.68
N VAL A 13 -1.07 17.36 -14.77
CA VAL A 13 -2.16 16.48 -15.23
C VAL A 13 -2.37 15.35 -14.24
N LYS A 14 -1.28 14.78 -13.70
CA LYS A 14 -1.35 13.72 -12.70
C LYS A 14 -1.98 14.22 -11.40
N ILE A 15 -1.60 15.41 -10.94
CA ILE A 15 -2.16 16.02 -9.72
C ILE A 15 -3.66 16.30 -9.87
N ARG A 16 -4.09 16.86 -11.01
CA ARG A 16 -5.51 17.10 -11.29
C ARG A 16 -6.32 15.81 -11.30
N ARG A 17 -5.78 14.74 -11.90
CA ARG A 17 -6.43 13.42 -11.90
C ARG A 17 -6.51 12.84 -10.49
N ALA A 18 -5.42 12.87 -9.73
CA ALA A 18 -5.40 12.39 -8.35
C ALA A 18 -6.44 13.13 -7.50
N ARG A 19 -6.55 14.46 -7.62
CA ARG A 19 -7.59 15.24 -6.93
C ARG A 19 -8.99 14.81 -7.28
N LYS A 20 -9.28 14.57 -8.57
CA LYS A 20 -10.61 14.13 -9.01
C LYS A 20 -10.95 12.73 -8.51
N ILE A 21 -9.98 11.81 -8.56
CA ILE A 21 -10.16 10.42 -8.10
C ILE A 21 -10.39 10.39 -6.58
N LEU A 22 -9.61 11.16 -5.82
CA LEU A 22 -9.66 11.17 -4.36
C LEU A 22 -10.73 12.11 -3.79
N GLY A 23 -11.33 12.97 -4.62
CA GLY A 23 -12.35 13.93 -4.19
C GLY A 23 -11.82 15.05 -3.27
N VAL A 24 -10.53 15.36 -3.34
CA VAL A 24 -9.86 16.31 -2.41
C VAL A 24 -9.65 17.70 -3.02
N SER A 25 -9.67 18.69 -2.14
CA SER A 25 -9.64 20.12 -2.51
C SER A 25 -8.22 20.66 -2.71
N THR A 26 -7.19 20.05 -2.15
CA THR A 26 -5.80 20.54 -2.26
C THR A 26 -4.90 19.54 -2.96
N ASP A 27 -3.89 20.07 -3.65
CA ASP A 27 -2.87 19.26 -4.32
C ASP A 27 -2.04 18.47 -3.29
N THR A 28 -1.78 19.04 -2.11
CA THR A 28 -1.11 18.38 -1.00
C THR A 28 -1.87 17.14 -0.53
N ASP A 29 -3.18 17.26 -0.34
CA ASP A 29 -4.02 16.13 0.10
C ASP A 29 -4.08 15.05 -0.99
N ALA A 30 -4.07 15.45 -2.26
CA ALA A 30 -4.02 14.48 -3.36
C ALA A 30 -2.70 13.71 -3.42
N VAL A 31 -1.58 14.39 -3.21
CA VAL A 31 -0.26 13.74 -3.18
C VAL A 31 -0.15 12.82 -1.96
N ASN A 32 -0.54 13.27 -0.77
CA ASN A 32 -0.50 12.44 0.43
C ASN A 32 -1.42 11.22 0.31
N GLY A 33 -2.68 11.42 -0.09
CA GLY A 33 -3.62 10.31 -0.25
C GLY A 33 -3.18 9.30 -1.31
N ALA A 34 -2.56 9.75 -2.40
CA ALA A 34 -1.99 8.85 -3.40
C ALA A 34 -0.82 8.01 -2.85
N LEU A 35 0.03 8.61 -2.00
CA LEU A 35 1.11 7.89 -1.33
C LEU A 35 0.57 6.88 -0.31
N ASP A 36 -0.43 7.26 0.47
CA ASP A 36 -1.07 6.38 1.46
C ASP A 36 -1.69 5.15 0.78
N LEU A 37 -2.39 5.33 -0.34
CA LEU A 37 -2.94 4.22 -1.12
C LEU A 37 -1.86 3.30 -1.68
N LEU A 38 -0.75 3.86 -2.16
CA LEU A 38 0.36 3.06 -2.68
C LEU A 38 1.00 2.22 -1.58
N LEU A 39 1.26 2.82 -0.42
CA LEU A 39 1.85 2.15 0.74
C LEU A 39 0.90 1.08 1.28
N GLY A 40 -0.38 1.41 1.47
CA GLY A 40 -1.39 0.46 1.92
C GLY A 40 -1.53 -0.73 0.96
N ASN A 41 -1.47 -0.50 -0.35
CA ASN A 41 -1.49 -1.60 -1.32
C ASN A 41 -0.24 -2.49 -1.22
N ALA A 42 0.94 -1.91 -1.01
CA ALA A 42 2.17 -2.68 -0.82
C ALA A 42 2.12 -3.54 0.45
N GLU A 43 1.58 -3.01 1.54
CA GLU A 43 1.37 -3.73 2.80
C GLU A 43 0.37 -4.88 2.63
N ILE A 44 -0.74 -4.66 1.92
CA ILE A 44 -1.73 -5.70 1.59
C ILE A 44 -1.08 -6.83 0.79
N VAL A 45 -0.28 -6.51 -0.24
CA VAL A 45 0.42 -7.53 -1.04
C VAL A 45 1.40 -8.34 -0.20
N GLN A 46 2.17 -7.68 0.66
CA GLN A 46 3.07 -8.38 1.60
C GLN A 46 2.30 -9.29 2.55
N PHE A 47 1.20 -8.80 3.12
CA PHE A 47 0.36 -9.60 4.00
C PHE A 47 -0.20 -10.82 3.28
N HIS A 48 -0.69 -10.67 2.05
CA HIS A 48 -1.15 -11.81 1.25
C HIS A 48 -0.03 -12.82 1.00
N GLN A 49 1.17 -12.38 0.61
CA GLN A 49 2.32 -13.27 0.41
C GLN A 49 2.64 -14.08 1.69
N GLN A 50 2.79 -13.40 2.83
CA GLN A 50 3.09 -14.03 4.11
C GLN A 50 1.96 -14.98 4.57
N PHE A 51 0.71 -14.61 4.31
CA PHE A 51 -0.44 -15.42 4.65
C PHE A 51 -0.51 -16.70 3.80
N PHE A 52 -0.25 -16.61 2.50
CA PHE A 52 -0.18 -17.78 1.62
C PHE A 52 0.97 -18.73 2.01
N GLU A 53 2.14 -18.19 2.36
CA GLU A 53 3.25 -19.01 2.90
C GLU A 53 2.85 -19.75 4.19
N CYS A 54 2.17 -19.08 5.12
CA CYS A 54 1.68 -19.71 6.35
C CYS A 54 0.65 -20.82 6.11
N ILE A 55 -0.21 -20.68 5.09
CA ILE A 55 -1.16 -21.75 4.73
C ILE A 55 -0.41 -22.96 4.15
N GLN A 56 0.52 -22.72 3.22
CA GLN A 56 1.34 -23.79 2.63
C GLN A 56 2.15 -24.56 3.68
N LEU A 57 2.63 -23.88 4.74
CA LEU A 57 3.31 -24.52 5.87
C LEU A 57 2.38 -25.38 6.73
N LYS A 58 1.08 -25.05 6.84
CA LYS A 58 0.09 -25.86 7.59
C LYS A 58 -0.31 -27.14 6.87
N ASP A 59 -0.23 -27.14 5.55
CA ASP A 59 -0.49 -28.32 4.71
C ASP A 59 0.74 -29.23 4.58
N MET A 60 1.83 -28.93 5.30
CA MET A 60 3.01 -29.79 5.35
C MET A 60 2.77 -30.96 6.32
N ASP A 61 2.73 -32.16 5.74
CA ASP A 61 2.21 -33.42 6.24
C ASP A 61 2.59 -33.82 7.69
N GLN A 62 1.60 -33.84 8.59
CA GLN A 62 1.74 -34.27 9.99
C GLN A 62 1.92 -35.80 10.15
N SER A 63 1.78 -36.57 9.06
CA SER A 63 1.94 -38.03 9.08
C SER A 63 3.37 -38.51 9.40
N LYS A 64 4.37 -37.61 9.35
CA LYS A 64 5.78 -37.92 9.70
C LYS A 64 6.11 -37.90 11.19
N PHE A 65 5.16 -37.59 12.09
CA PHE A 65 5.39 -37.53 13.54
C PHE A 65 4.68 -38.63 14.35
N ARG A 66 4.12 -39.65 13.68
CA ARG A 66 3.62 -40.85 14.35
C ARG A 66 4.60 -42.00 14.11
N GLU A 67 5.57 -42.12 15.00
CA GLU A 67 6.26 -43.40 15.30
C GLU A 67 5.58 -44.06 16.51
#